data_AF-A0A9D1LW61-F1
#
_entry.id   AF-A0A9D1LW61-F1
#
_cell.length_a   1.000
_cell.length_b   1.000
_cell.length_c   1.000
_cell.angle_alpha   90.00
_cell.angle_beta   90.00
_cell.angle_gamma   90.00
#
_symmetry.space_group_name_H-M   'P 1'
#
loop_
_entity.id
_entity.type
_entity.pdbx_description
1 polymer ?
#
loop_
_entity_poly.entity_id
_entity_poly.type
_entity_poly.pdbx_seq_one_letter_code
_entity_poly.pdbx_strand_id
1 'polypeptide(L)'
;MAKKAENKSLFLYTALIFIVAILIILLAFFGQSNMQSQQPEVSPSVSAGGGITESAARLSEENRVLLEQVRAYEQENTALEQENQELETANTAAQQLNAINEKLISIYMSIYNEDYDAANQALAEIAPETLTPAQKEFYDILLIKTKN
;
A
#
# COMPACT_ATOMS: atom_id res chain seq x y z
N MET A 1 -2.36 -106.93 -16.69
CA MET A 1 -2.63 -105.97 -15.60
C MET A 1 -1.65 -104.81 -15.73
N ALA A 2 -2.11 -103.59 -16.04
CA ALA A 2 -1.34 -102.35 -15.91
C ALA A 2 -2.27 -101.13 -16.01
N LYS A 3 -1.93 -100.08 -15.26
CA LYS A 3 -2.73 -98.95 -14.76
C LYS A 3 -3.36 -98.06 -15.85
N LYS A 4 -4.62 -97.63 -15.62
CA LYS A 4 -5.25 -96.49 -16.31
C LYS A 4 -5.63 -95.42 -15.27
N ALA A 5 -4.79 -94.40 -15.11
CA ALA A 5 -5.09 -93.26 -14.24
C ALA A 5 -4.23 -92.04 -14.61
N GLU A 6 -4.64 -91.18 -15.55
CA GLU A 6 -3.85 -89.95 -15.83
C GLU A 6 -4.61 -88.65 -16.14
N ASN A 7 -5.95 -88.60 -16.22
CA ASN A 7 -6.65 -87.31 -16.49
C ASN A 7 -7.57 -86.80 -15.37
N LYS A 8 -7.77 -87.60 -14.31
CA LYS A 8 -8.59 -87.19 -13.15
C LYS A 8 -7.91 -86.09 -12.34
N SER A 9 -6.56 -86.07 -12.31
CA SER A 9 -5.81 -85.03 -11.59
C SER A 9 -5.97 -83.67 -12.27
N LEU A 10 -5.85 -83.59 -13.60
CA LEU A 10 -5.97 -82.33 -14.34
C LEU A 10 -7.34 -81.69 -14.13
N PHE A 11 -8.43 -82.46 -14.23
CA PHE A 11 -9.79 -81.98 -13.98
C PHE A 11 -10.03 -81.60 -12.51
N LEU A 12 -9.43 -82.34 -11.57
CA LEU A 12 -9.53 -82.03 -10.14
C LEU A 12 -8.81 -80.73 -9.80
N TYR A 13 -7.63 -80.48 -10.37
CA TYR A 13 -6.88 -79.24 -10.17
C TYR A 13 -7.57 -78.03 -10.81
N THR A 14 -8.13 -78.18 -12.02
CA THR A 14 -8.90 -77.08 -12.64
C THR A 14 -10.18 -76.77 -11.85
N ALA A 15 -10.90 -77.79 -11.38
CA ALA A 15 -12.06 -77.62 -10.50
C ALA A 15 -11.68 -76.97 -9.16
N LEU A 16 -10.54 -77.36 -8.56
CA LEU A 16 -10.03 -76.77 -7.33
C LEU A 16 -9.73 -75.27 -7.52
N ILE A 17 -9.00 -74.91 -8.58
CA ILE A 17 -8.68 -73.51 -8.90
C ILE A 17 -9.97 -72.70 -9.12
N PHE A 18 -10.96 -73.27 -9.80
CA PHE A 18 -12.24 -72.62 -10.04
C PHE A 18 -13.02 -72.35 -8.74
N ILE A 19 -13.05 -73.32 -7.82
CA ILE A 19 -13.67 -73.14 -6.49
C ILE A 19 -12.91 -72.08 -5.67
N VAL A 20 -11.57 -72.11 -5.68
CA VAL A 20 -10.74 -71.12 -4.99
C VAL A 20 -10.97 -69.72 -5.56
N ALA A 21 -11.08 -69.57 -6.88
CA ALA A 21 -11.38 -68.30 -7.54
C ALA A 21 -12.74 -67.74 -7.10
N ILE A 22 -13.78 -68.58 -7.04
CA ILE A 22 -15.10 -68.19 -6.54
C ILE A 22 -15.03 -67.72 -5.08
N LEU A 23 -14.28 -68.43 -4.23
CA LEU A 23 -14.10 -68.03 -2.83
C LEU A 23 -13.36 -66.68 -2.70
N ILE A 24 -12.33 -66.43 -3.51
CA ILE A 24 -11.62 -65.15 -3.53
C ILE A 24 -12.55 -64.01 -3.97
N ILE A 25 -13.39 -64.23 -4.99
CA ILE A 25 -14.36 -63.23 -5.46
C ILE A 25 -15.37 -62.91 -4.35
N LEU A 26 -15.92 -63.93 -3.68
CA LEU A 26 -16.87 -63.72 -2.58
C LEU A 26 -16.23 -63.00 -1.39
N LEU A 27 -14.99 -63.33 -1.03
CA LEU A 27 -14.23 -62.63 0.02
C LEU A 27 -13.92 -61.18 -0.37
N ALA A 28 -13.59 -60.91 -1.63
CA ALA A 28 -13.38 -59.56 -2.14
C ALA A 28 -14.67 -58.71 -2.07
N PHE A 29 -15.82 -59.29 -2.44
CA PHE A 29 -17.12 -58.61 -2.31
C PHE A 29 -17.49 -58.34 -0.84
N PHE A 30 -17.25 -59.29 0.06
CA PHE A 30 -17.50 -59.09 1.50
C PHE A 30 -16.54 -58.07 2.12
N GLY A 31 -15.26 -58.08 1.71
CA GLY A 31 -14.28 -57.07 2.12
C GLY A 31 -14.63 -55.67 1.63
N GLN A 32 -15.09 -55.54 0.38
CA GLN A 32 -15.51 -54.26 -0.19
C GLN A 32 -16.75 -53.69 0.51
N SER A 33 -17.75 -54.52 0.83
CA SER A 33 -18.97 -54.08 1.53
C SER A 33 -18.70 -53.48 2.92
N ASN A 34 -17.59 -53.84 3.57
CA ASN A 34 -17.22 -53.32 4.90
C ASN A 34 -16.17 -52.18 4.83
N MET A 35 -15.49 -52.00 3.69
CA MET A 35 -14.49 -50.94 3.49
C MET A 35 -15.04 -49.70 2.75
N GLN A 36 -16.19 -49.81 2.07
CA GLN A 36 -16.79 -48.69 1.33
C GLN A 36 -17.32 -47.56 2.25
N SER A 37 -17.59 -47.84 3.54
CA SER A 37 -18.00 -46.81 4.51
C SER A 37 -16.84 -45.98 5.06
N GLN A 38 -15.58 -46.31 4.73
CA GLN A 38 -14.39 -45.59 5.21
C GLN A 38 -13.45 -45.12 4.09
N GLN A 39 -13.90 -45.17 2.83
CA GLN A 39 -13.21 -44.48 1.74
C GLN A 39 -13.66 -43.01 1.73
N PRO A 40 -12.74 -42.04 1.88
CA PRO A 40 -13.05 -40.66 1.51
C PRO A 40 -13.54 -40.67 0.06
N GLU A 41 -14.59 -39.92 -0.24
CA GLU A 41 -15.02 -39.68 -1.62
C GLU A 41 -13.79 -39.26 -2.44
N VAL A 42 -13.31 -40.15 -3.31
CA VAL A 42 -12.50 -39.72 -4.44
C VAL A 42 -13.47 -39.14 -5.46
N SER A 43 -13.77 -37.85 -5.28
CA SER A 43 -14.45 -37.05 -6.30
C SER A 43 -13.73 -37.26 -7.64
N PRO A 44 -14.40 -37.83 -8.66
CA PRO A 44 -13.84 -37.83 -9.99
C PRO A 44 -13.89 -36.40 -10.51
N SER A 45 -12.88 -36.04 -11.30
CA SER A 45 -12.68 -34.75 -11.97
C SER A 45 -12.10 -33.63 -11.10
N VAL A 46 -10.77 -33.64 -11.03
CA VAL A 46 -10.06 -32.39 -11.32
C VAL A 46 -10.53 -31.96 -12.70
N SER A 47 -11.46 -30.99 -12.76
CA SER A 47 -11.65 -30.19 -13.97
C SER A 47 -10.41 -29.31 -14.11
N ALA A 48 -9.34 -29.93 -14.57
CA ALA A 48 -8.10 -29.29 -14.96
C ALA A 48 -8.36 -28.53 -16.26
N GLY A 49 -8.92 -27.32 -16.14
CA GLY A 49 -9.20 -26.44 -17.28
C GLY A 49 -9.56 -25.00 -16.91
N GLY A 50 -10.15 -24.77 -15.74
CA GLY A 50 -10.63 -23.42 -15.35
C GLY A 50 -9.92 -22.77 -14.15
N GLY A 51 -9.58 -23.53 -13.11
CA GLY A 51 -9.26 -22.94 -11.80
C GLY A 51 -7.94 -22.16 -11.70
N ILE A 52 -6.86 -22.65 -12.30
CA ILE A 52 -5.53 -22.01 -12.18
C ILE A 52 -5.41 -20.82 -13.14
N THR A 53 -5.87 -20.94 -14.37
CA THR A 53 -5.81 -19.88 -15.38
C THR A 53 -6.65 -18.67 -15.00
N GLU A 54 -7.87 -18.89 -14.50
CA GLU A 54 -8.75 -17.81 -14.04
C GLU A 54 -8.18 -17.11 -12.80
N SER A 55 -7.63 -17.88 -11.85
CA SER A 55 -6.96 -17.31 -10.67
C SER A 55 -5.73 -16.49 -11.05
N ALA A 56 -4.91 -16.97 -12.00
CA ALA A 56 -3.75 -16.24 -12.51
C ALA A 56 -4.15 -14.96 -13.24
N ALA A 57 -5.23 -14.98 -14.04
CA ALA A 57 -5.77 -13.80 -14.70
C ALA A 57 -6.28 -12.77 -13.67
N ARG A 58 -7.00 -13.22 -12.63
CA ARG A 58 -7.48 -12.34 -11.56
C ARG A 58 -6.34 -11.70 -10.79
N LEU A 59 -5.33 -12.48 -10.40
CA LEU A 59 -4.12 -11.97 -9.74
C LEU A 59 -3.36 -10.97 -10.62
N SER A 60 -3.26 -11.23 -11.93
CA SER A 60 -2.63 -10.30 -12.86
C SER A 60 -3.38 -8.97 -12.95
N GLU A 61 -4.71 -9.02 -12.95
CA GLU A 61 -5.55 -7.83 -12.98
C GLU A 61 -5.49 -7.06 -11.66
N GLU A 62 -5.57 -7.75 -10.52
CA GLU A 62 -5.38 -7.17 -9.19
C GLU A 62 -4.00 -6.48 -9.09
N ASN A 63 -2.93 -7.13 -9.56
CA ASN A 63 -1.60 -6.52 -9.59
C ASN A 63 -1.53 -5.29 -10.50
N ARG A 64 -2.19 -5.31 -11.67
CA ARG A 64 -2.25 -4.14 -12.57
C ARG A 64 -2.93 -2.96 -11.87
N VAL A 65 -4.08 -3.20 -11.25
CA VAL A 65 -4.84 -2.17 -10.52
C VAL A 65 -4.03 -1.65 -9.33
N LEU A 66 -3.37 -2.52 -8.57
CA LEU A 66 -2.51 -2.12 -7.46
C LEU A 66 -1.34 -1.26 -7.94
N LEU A 67 -0.68 -1.62 -9.05
CA LEU A 67 0.39 -0.82 -9.63
C LEU A 67 -0.10 0.56 -10.10
N GLU A 68 -1.31 0.64 -10.65
CA GLU A 68 -1.93 1.91 -11.02
C GLU A 68 -2.24 2.78 -9.80
N GLN A 69 -2.77 2.19 -8.74
CA GLN A 69 -3.01 2.90 -7.47
C GLN A 69 -1.71 3.40 -6.84
N VAL A 70 -0.66 2.57 -6.81
CA VAL A 70 0.66 2.99 -6.30
C VAL A 70 1.18 4.19 -7.07
N ARG A 71 1.12 4.16 -8.40
CA ARG A 71 1.55 5.30 -9.24
C ARG A 71 0.71 6.55 -8.98
N ALA A 72 -0.60 6.40 -8.80
CA ALA A 72 -1.49 7.52 -8.48
C ALA A 72 -1.12 8.15 -7.12
N TYR A 73 -0.88 7.32 -6.10
CA TYR A 73 -0.46 7.81 -4.77
C TYR A 73 0.93 8.44 -4.79
N GLU A 74 1.88 7.91 -5.55
CA GLU A 74 3.20 8.54 -5.72
C GLU A 74 3.09 9.93 -6.36
N GLN A 75 2.22 10.09 -7.36
CA GLN A 75 1.96 11.38 -8.01
C GLN A 75 1.29 12.37 -7.04
N GLU A 76 0.27 11.93 -6.31
CA GLU A 76 -0.42 12.75 -5.32
C GLU A 76 0.54 13.18 -4.20
N ASN A 77 1.36 12.27 -3.69
CA ASN A 77 2.34 12.59 -2.65
C ASN A 77 3.39 13.60 -3.15
N THR A 78 3.86 13.46 -4.39
CA THR A 78 4.78 14.44 -5.00
C THR A 78 4.12 15.82 -5.12
N ALA A 79 2.85 15.89 -5.52
CA ALA A 79 2.12 17.14 -5.62
C ALA A 79 1.93 17.81 -4.25
N LEU A 80 1.60 17.02 -3.22
CA LEU A 80 1.46 17.51 -1.85
C LEU A 80 2.80 17.98 -1.25
N GLU A 81 3.92 17.32 -1.59
CA GLU A 81 5.25 17.77 -1.19
C GLU A 81 5.61 19.13 -1.80
N GLN A 82 5.26 19.35 -3.08
CA GLN A 82 5.46 20.62 -3.75
C GLN A 82 4.60 21.74 -3.12
N GLU A 83 3.31 21.48 -2.90
CA GLU A 83 2.40 22.44 -2.27
C GLU A 83 2.88 22.82 -0.86
N ASN A 84 3.36 21.85 -0.07
CA ASN A 84 3.92 22.12 1.24
C ASN A 84 5.16 23.03 1.18
N GLN A 85 6.06 22.83 0.22
CA GLN A 85 7.24 23.69 0.04
C GLN A 85 6.85 25.13 -0.36
N GLU A 86 5.85 25.27 -1.22
CA GLU A 86 5.31 26.58 -1.61
C GLU A 86 4.68 27.30 -0.41
N LEU A 87 3.89 26.59 0.39
CA LEU A 87 3.28 27.13 1.61
C LEU A 87 4.32 27.52 2.66
N GLU A 88 5.37 26.72 2.86
CA GLU A 88 6.46 27.02 3.79
C GLU A 88 7.23 28.29 3.36
N THR A 89 7.47 28.43 2.06
CA THR A 89 8.11 29.62 1.48
C THR A 89 7.23 30.86 1.67
N ALA A 90 5.94 30.76 1.35
CA ALA A 90 4.98 31.85 1.50
C ALA A 90 4.83 32.27 2.97
N ASN A 91 4.77 31.29 3.89
CA ASN A 91 4.69 31.55 5.32
C ASN A 91 5.94 32.26 5.84
N THR A 92 7.13 31.81 5.42
CA THR A 92 8.40 32.47 5.80
C THR A 92 8.44 33.92 5.31
N ALA A 93 8.00 34.18 4.06
CA ALA A 93 7.92 35.54 3.53
C ALA A 93 6.92 36.41 4.33
N ALA A 94 5.75 35.86 4.68
CA ALA A 94 4.76 36.56 5.49
C ALA A 94 5.27 36.87 6.90
N GLN A 95 6.00 35.96 7.53
CA GLN A 95 6.63 36.18 8.84
C GLN A 95 7.67 37.31 8.78
N GLN A 96 8.49 37.36 7.73
CA GLN A 96 9.46 38.44 7.53
C GLN A 96 8.76 39.80 7.35
N LEU A 97 7.69 39.85 6.55
CA LEU A 97 6.89 41.07 6.37
C LEU A 97 6.28 41.54 7.70
N ASN A 98 5.72 40.63 8.49
CA ASN A 98 5.15 40.94 9.79
C ASN A 98 6.21 41.43 10.78
N ALA A 99 7.39 40.81 10.82
CA ALA A 99 8.49 41.27 11.69
C ALA A 99 8.92 42.71 11.36
N ILE A 100 8.98 43.07 10.07
CA ILE A 100 9.25 44.46 9.66
C ILE A 100 8.13 45.39 10.10
N ASN A 101 6.86 44.98 9.93
CA ASN A 101 5.72 45.79 10.36
C ASN A 101 5.73 46.04 11.88
N GLU A 102 6.03 45.01 12.68
CA GLU A 102 6.17 45.14 14.13
C GLU A 102 7.30 46.12 14.50
N LYS A 103 8.44 46.05 13.82
CA LYS A 103 9.53 47.02 14.01
C LYS A 103 9.06 48.44 13.70
N LEU A 104 8.42 48.68 12.56
CA LEU A 104 7.93 50.01 12.18
C LEU A 104 6.89 50.55 13.18
N ILE A 105 6.00 49.71 13.69
CA ILE A 105 5.05 50.07 14.74
C ILE A 105 5.79 50.40 16.05
N SER A 106 6.79 49.62 16.44
CA SER A 106 7.57 49.91 17.64
C SER A 106 8.30 51.26 17.56
N ILE A 107 8.85 51.59 16.39
CA ILE A 107 9.48 52.90 16.12
C ILE A 107 8.44 54.02 16.25
N TYR A 108 7.25 53.84 15.66
CA TYR A 108 6.16 54.80 15.80
C TYR A 108 5.80 55.04 17.28
N MET A 109 5.74 53.97 18.09
CA MET A 109 5.48 54.08 19.53
C MET A 109 6.61 54.81 20.27
N SER A 110 7.88 54.58 19.93
CA SER A 110 9.00 55.33 20.51
C SER A 110 8.91 56.82 20.19
N ILE A 111 8.58 57.19 18.94
CA ILE A 111 8.36 58.59 18.55
C ILE A 111 7.20 59.20 19.34
N TYR A 112 6.09 58.47 19.50
CA TYR A 112 4.94 58.93 20.28
C TYR A 112 5.30 59.18 21.76
N ASN A 113 6.20 58.37 22.31
CA ASN A 113 6.73 58.52 23.66
C ASN A 113 7.89 59.52 23.77
N GLU A 114 8.18 60.29 22.71
CA GLU A 114 9.27 61.26 22.63
C GLU A 114 10.68 60.66 22.80
N ASP A 115 10.83 59.34 22.64
CA ASP A 115 12.12 58.63 22.66
C ASP A 115 12.71 58.57 21.24
N TYR A 116 13.18 59.72 20.77
CA TYR A 116 13.73 59.91 19.43
C TYR A 116 15.07 59.20 19.21
N ASP A 117 15.87 59.02 20.27
CA ASP A 117 17.16 58.34 20.19
C ASP A 117 16.94 56.84 19.89
N ALA A 118 16.04 56.19 20.63
CA ALA A 118 15.67 54.80 20.37
C ALA A 118 15.03 54.62 18.98
N ALA A 119 14.15 55.55 18.58
CA ALA A 119 13.53 55.53 17.26
C ALA A 119 14.55 55.63 16.12
N ASN A 120 15.52 56.55 16.23
CA ASN A 120 16.58 56.73 15.23
C ASN A 120 17.50 55.51 15.14
N GLN A 121 17.86 54.92 16.29
CA GLN A 121 18.66 53.70 16.31
C GLN A 121 17.93 52.55 15.60
N ALA A 122 16.66 52.33 15.92
CA ALA A 122 15.87 51.27 15.31
C ALA A 122 15.61 51.50 13.80
N LEU A 123 15.46 52.75 13.36
CA LEU A 123 15.37 53.09 11.92
C LEU A 123 16.65 52.75 11.16
N ALA A 124 17.83 52.96 11.77
CA ALA A 124 19.12 52.67 11.14
C ALA A 124 19.36 51.17 10.91
N GLU A 125 18.66 50.29 11.64
CA GLU A 125 18.73 48.84 11.46
C GLU A 125 17.86 48.33 10.29
N ILE A 126 16.98 49.17 9.75
CA ILE A 126 16.09 48.80 8.65
C ILE A 126 16.79 49.07 7.32
N ALA A 127 16.93 48.03 6.51
CA ALA A 127 17.42 48.11 5.13
C ALA A 127 16.31 48.62 4.19
N PRO A 128 16.29 49.90 3.76
CA PRO A 128 15.15 50.50 3.05
C PRO A 128 14.85 49.84 1.70
N GLU A 129 15.86 49.24 1.07
CA GLU A 129 15.76 48.52 -0.21
C GLU A 129 14.99 47.20 -0.10
N THR A 130 14.85 46.66 1.11
CA THR A 130 14.10 45.43 1.39
C THR A 130 12.63 45.67 1.69
N LEU A 131 12.22 46.94 1.81
CA LEU A 131 10.86 47.31 2.17
C LEU A 131 9.93 47.22 0.96
N THR A 132 8.72 46.75 1.21
CA THR A 132 7.61 46.93 0.26
C THR A 132 7.31 48.42 0.07
N PRO A 133 6.66 48.83 -1.03
CA PRO A 133 6.32 50.24 -1.25
C PRO A 133 5.56 50.89 -0.09
N ALA A 134 4.60 50.17 0.52
CA ALA A 134 3.81 50.68 1.64
C ALA A 134 4.65 50.81 2.93
N GLN A 135 5.49 49.81 3.23
CA GLN A 135 6.42 49.88 4.37
C GLN A 135 7.42 51.02 4.19
N LYS A 136 7.91 51.24 2.97
CA LYS A 136 8.82 52.32 2.65
C LYS A 136 8.17 53.68 2.85
N GLU A 137 6.95 53.87 2.39
CA GLU A 137 6.19 55.10 2.62
C GLU A 137 6.05 55.40 4.12
N PHE A 138 5.68 54.39 4.90
CA PHE A 138 5.58 54.55 6.35
C PHE A 138 6.94 54.84 7.01
N TYR A 139 8.00 54.12 6.62
CA TYR A 139 9.37 54.36 7.05
C TYR A 139 9.82 55.80 6.78
N ASP A 140 9.57 56.32 5.56
CA ASP A 140 9.93 57.68 5.18
C ASP A 140 9.22 58.73 6.07
N ILE A 141 7.94 58.48 6.42
CA ILE A 141 7.18 59.33 7.35
C ILE A 141 7.81 59.31 8.75
N LEU A 142 8.19 58.15 9.26
CA LEU A 142 8.84 58.01 10.57
C LEU A 142 10.21 58.71 10.59
N LEU A 143 10.97 58.63 9.49
CA LEU A 143 12.25 59.30 9.33
C LEU A 143 12.12 60.83 9.34
N ILE A 144 11.02 61.37 8.82
CA ILE A 144 10.74 62.81 8.90
C ILE A 144 10.35 63.20 10.33
N LYS A 145 9.50 62.40 10.98
CA LYS A 145 9.03 62.67 12.35
C LYS A 145 10.13 62.61 13.41
N THR A 146 11.17 61.82 13.21
CA THR A 146 12.31 61.73 14.14
C THR A 146 13.28 62.90 14.06
N LYS A 147 13.18 63.73 13.00
CA LYS A 147 14.04 64.90 12.77
C LYS A 147 13.40 66.22 13.20
N ASN A 148 12.10 66.23 13.48
CA ASN A 148 11.33 67.39 13.92
C ASN A 148 11.14 67.35 15.43
#